data_AF-A0A1M5DIG3-F1
#
_entry.id   AF-A0A1M5DIG3-F1
#
_cell.length_a   1.000
_cell.length_b   1.000
_cell.length_c   1.000
_cell.angle_alpha   90.00
_cell.angle_beta   90.00
_cell.angle_gamma   90.00
#
_symmetry.space_group_name_H-M   'P 1'
#
loop_
_entity.id
_entity.type
_entity.pdbx_description
1 polymer ?
#
loop_
_entity_poly.entity_id
_entity_poly.type
_entity_poly.pdbx_seq_one_letter_code
_entity_poly.pdbx_strand_id
1 'polypeptide(L)'
;MNPFNLNNPPKNPSGFTAPEGYFESFSTRLQNRLEEKPPVKSISFWRKNAKTFYGMAAILVIGLGIGMLWRWEVQKEEEAHWSAIASYVSENTDLTDEHYLELIELQTTEVPVTSDTEAEALEEVLLENEALEYSITQ
;
A
#
# COMPACT_ATOMS: atom_id res chain seq x y z
N MET A 1 -16.23 -28.90 -56.05
CA MET A 1 -15.23 -27.82 -56.15
C MET A 1 -14.07 -28.36 -56.98
N ASN A 2 -13.59 -27.62 -57.98
CA ASN A 2 -12.49 -28.07 -58.84
C ASN A 2 -11.14 -27.97 -58.09
N PRO A 3 -10.21 -28.91 -58.28
CA PRO A 3 -8.93 -28.91 -57.58
C PRO A 3 -8.03 -27.76 -58.04
N PHE A 4 -7.44 -27.05 -57.08
CA PHE A 4 -6.46 -25.98 -57.32
C PHE A 4 -5.13 -26.60 -57.78
N ASN A 5 -4.73 -26.33 -59.02
CA ASN A 5 -3.49 -26.86 -59.60
C ASN A 5 -2.41 -25.77 -59.68
N LEU A 6 -1.29 -25.96 -58.97
CA LEU A 6 -0.16 -25.01 -58.93
C LEU A 6 0.65 -24.98 -60.24
N ASN A 7 0.62 -26.07 -61.01
CA ASN A 7 1.41 -26.21 -62.24
C ASN A 7 0.77 -25.51 -63.46
N ASN A 8 -0.44 -24.99 -63.32
CA ASN A 8 -1.12 -24.25 -64.38
C ASN A 8 -2.01 -23.17 -63.77
N PRO A 9 -1.41 -22.03 -63.34
CA PRO A 9 -2.17 -20.97 -62.72
C PRO A 9 -3.24 -20.43 -63.68
N PRO A 10 -4.46 -20.16 -63.20
CA PRO A 10 -5.50 -19.56 -64.04
C PRO A 10 -5.00 -18.22 -64.58
N LYS A 11 -4.97 -18.09 -65.90
CA LYS A 11 -4.56 -16.89 -66.65
C LYS A 11 -5.65 -15.80 -66.60
N ASN A 12 -6.25 -15.61 -65.42
CA ASN A 12 -7.15 -14.50 -65.20
C ASN A 12 -6.28 -13.26 -64.91
N PRO A 13 -6.44 -12.15 -65.65
CA PRO A 13 -5.74 -10.93 -65.31
C PRO A 13 -6.13 -10.53 -63.88
N SER A 14 -5.12 -10.27 -63.04
CA SER A 14 -5.33 -9.69 -61.71
C SER A 14 -6.25 -8.47 -61.85
N GLY A 15 -7.35 -8.42 -61.10
CA GLY A 15 -8.23 -7.24 -61.04
C GLY A 15 -7.52 -5.99 -60.47
N PHE A 16 -6.30 -6.17 -59.96
CA PHE A 16 -5.42 -5.10 -59.52
C PHE A 16 -4.19 -5.07 -60.41
N THR A 17 -4.21 -4.15 -61.37
CA THR A 17 -3.02 -3.74 -62.13
C THR A 17 -2.50 -2.44 -61.53
N ALA A 18 -1.23 -2.40 -61.15
CA ALA A 18 -0.60 -1.15 -60.73
C ALA A 18 -0.60 -0.17 -61.92
N PRO A 19 -0.94 1.12 -61.71
CA PRO A 19 -0.82 2.13 -62.75
C PRO A 19 0.63 2.24 -63.25
N GLU A 20 0.77 2.64 -64.51
CA GLU A 20 2.09 2.92 -65.11
C GLU A 20 2.85 3.96 -64.28
N GLY A 21 4.12 3.70 -63.99
CA GLY A 21 4.98 4.59 -63.20
C GLY A 21 4.64 4.71 -61.70
N TYR A 22 3.72 3.90 -61.15
CA TYR A 22 3.33 3.98 -59.73
C TYR A 22 4.53 3.81 -58.78
N PHE A 23 5.39 2.82 -59.06
CA PHE A 23 6.55 2.51 -58.23
C PHE A 23 7.72 3.46 -58.46
N GLU A 24 7.81 4.09 -59.63
CA GLU A 24 8.85 5.08 -59.94
C GLU A 24 8.68 6.35 -59.09
N SER A 25 7.43 6.82 -58.94
CA SER A 25 7.12 7.99 -58.10
C SER A 25 6.98 7.68 -56.61
N PHE A 26 6.89 6.40 -56.22
CA PHE A 26 6.62 5.99 -54.84
C PHE A 26 7.69 6.50 -53.87
N SER A 27 8.97 6.33 -54.22
CA SER A 27 10.10 6.74 -53.38
C SER A 27 10.07 8.24 -53.11
N THR A 28 9.86 9.05 -54.15
CA THR A 28 9.77 10.51 -54.05
C THR A 28 8.60 10.95 -53.19
N ARG A 29 7.42 10.33 -53.35
CA ARG A 29 6.24 10.63 -52.52
C ARG A 29 6.48 10.29 -51.05
N LEU A 30 7.15 9.16 -50.77
CA LEU A 30 7.48 8.74 -49.41
C LEU A 30 8.44 9.73 -48.75
N GLN A 31 9.47 10.15 -49.47
CA GLN A 31 10.45 11.11 -48.96
C GLN A 31 9.83 12.48 -48.67
N ASN A 32 9.02 13.01 -49.60
CA ASN A 32 8.29 14.28 -49.37
C ASN A 32 7.39 14.20 -48.13
N ARG A 33 6.72 13.05 -47.89
CA ARG A 33 5.89 12.83 -46.69
C ARG A 33 6.69 12.79 -45.38
N LEU A 34 7.97 12.42 -45.43
CA LEU A 34 8.85 12.40 -44.27
C LEU A 34 9.41 13.81 -43.98
N GLU A 35 9.72 14.58 -45.02
CA GLU A 35 10.26 15.94 -44.91
C GLU A 35 9.16 16.98 -44.55
N GLU A 36 7.92 16.79 -45.01
CA GLU A 36 6.79 17.68 -44.70
C GLU A 36 6.25 17.54 -43.27
N LYS A 37 6.67 16.52 -42.50
CA LYS A 37 6.23 16.38 -41.11
C LYS A 37 7.04 17.35 -40.24
N PRO A 38 6.42 18.37 -39.62
CA PRO A 38 7.12 19.18 -38.63
C PRO A 38 7.65 18.26 -37.53
N PRO A 39 8.85 18.51 -36.97
CA PRO A 39 9.38 17.69 -35.90
C PRO A 39 8.35 17.64 -34.78
N VAL A 40 7.94 16.43 -34.40
CA VAL A 40 6.96 16.22 -33.33
C VAL A 40 7.47 16.99 -32.12
N LYS A 41 6.73 18.02 -31.70
CA LYS A 41 7.13 18.92 -30.62
C LYS A 41 7.20 18.12 -29.33
N SER A 42 8.37 17.55 -29.04
CA SER A 42 8.61 16.80 -27.82
C SER A 42 8.64 17.78 -26.67
N ILE A 43 7.58 17.75 -25.86
CA ILE A 43 7.44 18.63 -24.72
C ILE A 43 8.11 17.91 -23.54
N SER A 44 9.30 18.36 -23.14
CA SER A 44 9.95 17.81 -21.94
C SER A 44 9.09 18.11 -20.71
N PHE A 45 8.46 17.07 -20.15
CA PHE A 45 7.57 17.16 -18.98
C PHE A 45 8.32 17.60 -17.71
N TRP A 46 9.57 17.16 -17.58
CA TRP A 46 10.42 17.40 -16.40
C TRP A 46 10.94 18.83 -16.30
N ARG A 47 11.32 19.46 -17.42
CA ARG A 47 11.87 20.83 -17.39
C ARG A 47 10.84 21.90 -17.03
N LYS A 48 9.57 21.68 -17.38
CA LYS A 48 8.50 22.67 -17.14
C LYS A 48 8.00 22.68 -15.70
N ASN A 49 8.03 21.52 -15.06
CA ASN A 49 7.42 21.28 -13.75
C ASN A 49 8.46 20.95 -12.65
N ALA A 50 9.74 21.25 -12.89
CA ALA A 50 10.79 20.95 -11.92
C ALA A 50 10.50 21.57 -10.53
N LYS A 51 9.97 22.80 -10.47
CA LYS A 51 9.59 23.47 -9.21
C LYS A 51 8.48 22.75 -8.45
N THR A 52 7.50 22.17 -9.14
CA THR A 52 6.42 21.41 -8.48
C THR A 52 6.92 20.05 -8.01
N PHE A 53 7.87 19.44 -8.74
CA PHE A 53 8.59 18.24 -8.29
C PHE A 53 9.37 18.48 -7.00
N TYR A 54 10.04 19.63 -6.85
CA TYR A 54 10.69 20.00 -5.58
C TYR A 54 9.68 20.17 -4.45
N GLY A 55 8.50 20.74 -4.70
CA GLY A 55 7.42 20.84 -3.72
C GLY A 55 6.93 19.46 -3.24
N MET A 56 6.73 18.52 -4.16
CA MET A 56 6.36 17.14 -3.81
C MET A 56 7.45 16.44 -2.99
N ALA A 57 8.72 16.61 -3.36
CA ALA A 57 9.83 16.05 -2.61
C ALA A 57 9.90 16.59 -1.16
N ALA A 58 9.66 17.89 -0.97
CA ALA A 58 9.65 18.50 0.37
C ALA A 58 8.54 17.93 1.26
N ILE A 59 7.33 17.73 0.73
CA ILE A 59 6.22 17.13 1.48
C ILE A 59 6.55 15.69 1.88
N LEU A 60 7.19 14.93 0.99
CA LEU A 60 7.60 13.54 1.26
C LEU A 60 8.66 13.48 2.38
N VAL A 61 9.65 14.36 2.33
CA VAL A 61 10.68 14.47 3.38
C VAL A 61 10.08 14.89 4.72
N ILE A 62 9.14 15.84 4.72
CA ILE A 62 8.46 16.28 5.95
C ILE A 62 7.58 15.15 6.51
N GLY A 63 6.81 14.46 5.68
CA GLY A 63 5.97 13.34 6.12
C GLY A 63 6.77 12.17 6.69
N LEU A 64 7.88 11.79 6.02
CA LEU A 64 8.79 10.76 6.54
C LEU A 64 9.52 11.22 7.80
N GLY A 65 9.96 12.48 7.84
CA GLY A 65 10.64 13.05 9.00
C GLY A 65 9.74 13.09 10.23
N ILE A 66 8.49 13.52 10.08
CA ILE A 66 7.49 13.53 11.16
C ILE A 66 7.21 12.10 11.65
N GLY A 67 6.96 11.17 10.73
CA GLY A 67 6.74 9.76 11.11
C GLY A 67 7.95 9.14 11.83
N MET A 68 9.17 9.54 11.46
CA MET A 68 10.39 9.10 12.13
C MET A 68 10.56 9.70 13.53
N LEU A 69 10.21 10.97 13.72
CA LEU A 69 10.25 11.62 15.03
C LEU A 69 9.24 11.01 16.01
N TRP A 70 8.04 10.70 15.53
CA TRP A 70 7.00 10.05 16.35
C TRP A 70 7.43 8.66 16.81
N ARG A 71 8.16 7.93 15.95
CA ARG A 71 8.72 6.62 16.30
C ARG A 71 9.79 6.70 17.39
N TRP A 72 10.52 7.81 17.50
CA TRP A 72 11.49 8.03 18.58
C TRP A 72 10.83 8.42 19.91
N GLU A 73 9.76 9.20 19.88
CA GLU A 73 9.01 9.58 21.09
C GLU A 73 8.40 8.34 21.77
N VAL A 74 7.72 7.49 20.99
CA VAL A 74 7.03 6.28 21.51
C VAL A 74 8.02 5.29 22.13
N GLN A 75 9.21 5.09 21.53
CA GLN A 75 10.22 4.20 22.10
C GLN A 75 10.82 4.73 23.41
N LYS A 76 10.94 6.06 23.53
CA LYS A 76 11.48 6.68 24.75
C LYS A 76 10.50 6.60 25.92
N GLU A 77 9.20 6.68 25.67
CA GLU A 77 8.18 6.51 26.71
C GLU A 77 8.10 5.06 27.21
N GLU A 78 8.22 4.06 26.34
CA GLU A 78 8.20 2.64 26.73
C GLU A 78 9.39 2.27 27.63
N GLU A 79 10.60 2.69 27.28
CA GLU A 79 11.81 2.48 28.09
C GLU A 79 11.73 3.23 29.43
N ALA A 80 11.20 4.47 29.44
CA ALA A 80 11.02 5.25 30.65
C ALA A 80 9.95 4.64 31.58
N HIS A 81 8.85 4.15 31.03
CA HIS A 81 7.78 3.51 31.79
C HIS A 81 8.24 2.19 32.44
N TRP A 82 8.96 1.34 31.69
CA TRP A 82 9.48 0.08 32.24
C TRP A 82 10.50 0.32 33.35
N SER A 83 11.41 1.29 33.18
CA SER A 83 12.40 1.61 34.22
C SER A 83 11.75 2.17 35.50
N ALA A 84 10.70 2.99 35.37
CA ALA A 84 9.92 3.48 36.50
C ALA A 84 9.20 2.32 37.23
N ILE A 85 8.56 1.41 36.49
CA ILE A 85 7.93 0.22 37.06
C ILE A 85 8.96 -0.67 37.76
N ALA A 86 10.11 -0.93 37.14
CA ALA A 86 11.17 -1.74 37.73
C ALA A 86 11.71 -1.14 39.03
N SER A 87 11.87 0.19 39.08
CA SER A 87 12.26 0.87 40.33
C SER A 87 11.19 0.75 41.41
N TYR A 88 9.91 0.95 41.06
CA TYR A 88 8.81 0.86 42.01
C TYR A 88 8.65 -0.55 42.56
N VAL A 89 8.71 -1.57 41.70
CA VAL A 89 8.67 -2.99 42.10
C VAL A 89 9.86 -3.31 42.99
N SER A 90 11.07 -2.89 42.61
CA SER A 90 12.28 -3.11 43.42
C SER A 90 12.20 -2.46 44.80
N GLU A 91 11.62 -1.27 44.89
CA GLU A 91 11.48 -0.50 46.13
C GLU A 91 10.36 -1.03 47.02
N ASN A 92 9.34 -1.68 46.44
CA ASN A 92 8.18 -2.23 47.16
C ASN A 92 8.21 -3.78 47.25
N THR A 93 9.38 -4.42 47.13
CA THR A 93 9.55 -5.88 47.19
C THR A 93 9.31 -6.52 48.57
N ASP A 94 8.79 -5.78 49.56
CA ASP A 94 8.34 -6.36 50.83
C ASP A 94 7.14 -7.33 50.65
N LEU A 95 6.53 -7.36 49.47
CA LEU A 95 5.57 -8.38 49.06
C LEU A 95 6.31 -9.51 48.32
N THR A 96 6.66 -10.54 49.07
CA THR A 96 7.19 -11.81 48.53
C THR A 96 6.15 -12.47 47.61
N ASP A 97 6.60 -13.25 46.62
CA ASP A 97 5.75 -13.96 45.64
C ASP A 97 4.62 -14.78 46.30
N GLU A 98 4.81 -15.22 47.54
CA GLU A 98 3.82 -15.92 48.36
C GLU A 98 2.60 -15.05 48.72
N HIS A 99 2.77 -13.75 48.94
CA HIS A 99 1.67 -12.85 49.27
C HIS A 99 0.80 -12.52 48.04
N TYR A 100 1.38 -12.51 46.84
CA TYR A 100 0.62 -12.37 45.59
C TYR A 100 -0.31 -13.56 45.35
N LEU A 101 0.16 -14.77 45.66
CA LEU A 101 -0.65 -15.99 45.56
C LEU A 101 -1.82 -15.96 46.55
N GLU A 102 -1.58 -15.50 47.78
CA GLU A 102 -2.61 -15.34 48.81
C GLU A 102 -3.70 -14.33 48.40
N LEU A 103 -3.31 -13.19 47.83
CA LEU A 103 -4.28 -12.17 47.38
C LEU A 103 -5.14 -12.65 46.19
N ILE A 104 -4.56 -13.40 45.25
CA ILE A 104 -5.30 -13.99 44.12
C ILE A 104 -6.29 -15.06 44.62
N GLU A 105 -5.89 -15.86 45.61
CA GLU A 105 -6.72 -16.90 46.19
C GLU A 105 -7.88 -16.32 47.02
N LEU A 106 -7.66 -15.18 47.70
CA LEU A 106 -8.72 -14.42 48.38
C LEU A 106 -9.69 -13.75 47.40
N GLN A 107 -9.21 -13.26 46.26
CA GLN A 107 -10.08 -12.62 45.24
C GLN A 107 -10.93 -13.64 44.46
N THR A 108 -10.49 -14.90 44.39
CA THR A 108 -11.19 -15.98 43.66
C THR A 108 -12.17 -16.76 44.53
N THR A 109 -12.17 -16.53 45.84
CA THR A 109 -13.12 -17.16 46.76
C THR A 109 -14.39 -16.31 46.85
N GLU A 110 -15.42 -16.77 46.15
CA GLU A 110 -16.84 -16.36 46.23
C GLU A 110 -17.23 -15.03 45.57
N VAL A 111 -17.44 -15.06 44.24
CA VAL A 111 -18.48 -14.26 43.61
C VAL A 111 -19.42 -15.21 42.84
N PRO A 112 -20.61 -15.55 43.38
CA PRO A 112 -21.61 -16.26 42.61
C PRO A 112 -22.14 -15.30 41.54
N VAL A 113 -21.79 -15.56 40.28
CA VAL A 113 -22.29 -14.83 39.11
C VAL A 113 -23.79 -15.11 38.99
N THR A 114 -24.60 -14.26 39.60
CA THR A 114 -26.06 -14.24 39.44
C THR A 114 -26.56 -12.80 39.43
N SER A 115 -26.56 -12.13 38.28
CA SER A 115 -27.53 -11.09 37.94
C SER A 115 -27.29 -10.61 36.51
N ASP A 116 -28.33 -10.68 35.67
CA ASP A 116 -28.35 -10.22 34.27
C ASP A 116 -27.89 -8.76 34.07
N THR A 117 -27.78 -7.97 35.15
CA THR A 117 -27.27 -6.59 35.16
C THR A 117 -25.76 -6.48 34.95
N GLU A 118 -24.99 -7.50 35.33
CA GLU A 118 -23.53 -7.48 35.20
C GLU A 118 -23.09 -7.80 33.76
N ALA A 119 -23.89 -8.57 33.03
CA ALA A 119 -23.64 -8.87 31.62
C ALA A 119 -23.73 -7.61 30.75
N GLU A 120 -24.69 -6.72 31.03
CA GLU A 120 -24.87 -5.45 30.31
C GLU A 120 -23.73 -4.46 30.60
N ALA A 121 -23.28 -4.40 31.87
CA ALA A 121 -22.12 -3.57 32.24
C ALA A 121 -20.81 -4.09 31.63
N LEU A 122 -20.66 -5.42 31.51
CA LEU A 122 -19.53 -6.04 30.83
C LEU A 122 -19.58 -5.82 29.32
N GLU A 123 -20.77 -5.86 28.71
CA GLU A 123 -20.95 -5.56 27.28
C GLU A 123 -20.58 -4.10 26.97
N GLU A 124 -20.95 -3.16 27.82
CA GLU A 124 -20.58 -1.73 27.68
C GLU A 124 -19.05 -1.53 27.76
N VAL A 125 -18.38 -2.17 28.73
CA VAL A 125 -16.91 -2.08 28.89
C VAL A 125 -16.16 -2.77 27.75
N LEU A 126 -16.69 -3.89 27.22
CA LEU A 126 -16.11 -4.60 26.09
C LEU A 126 -16.31 -3.84 24.76
N LEU A 127 -17.43 -3.15 24.59
CA LEU A 127 -17.69 -2.27 23.45
C LEU A 127 -16.83 -0.99 23.48
N GLU A 128 -16.53 -0.47 24.68
CA GLU A 128 -15.66 0.70 24.83
C GLU A 128 -14.19 0.38 24.55
N ASN A 129 -13.78 -0.88 24.73
CA ASN A 129 -12.40 -1.31 24.53
C ASN A 129 -12.28 -2.37 23.43
N GLU A 130 -12.32 -1.91 22.17
CA GLU A 130 -12.18 -2.71 20.94
C GLU A 130 -10.93 -3.62 20.94
N ALA A 131 -9.91 -3.29 21.74
CA ALA A 131 -8.70 -4.10 21.89
C ALA A 131 -8.92 -5.41 22.69
N LEU A 132 -9.96 -5.50 23.53
CA LEU A 132 -10.24 -6.67 24.38
C LEU A 132 -11.02 -7.77 23.65
N GLU A 133 -11.86 -7.46 22.66
CA GLU A 133 -12.53 -8.51 21.85
C GLU A 133 -11.52 -9.42 21.13
N TYR A 134 -10.39 -8.85 20.70
CA TYR A 134 -9.36 -9.60 19.99
C TYR A 134 -8.65 -10.64 20.86
N SER A 135 -8.54 -10.42 22.17
CA SER A 135 -7.84 -11.35 23.09
C SER A 135 -8.71 -12.50 23.59
N ILE A 136 -10.04 -12.35 23.55
CA ILE A 136 -10.99 -13.38 24.00
C ILE A 136 -11.38 -14.33 22.85
N THR A 137 -11.26 -13.89 21.59
CA THR A 137 -11.67 -14.66 20.40
C THR A 137 -10.56 -15.58 19.84
N GLN A 138 -9.34 -15.53 20.38
CA GLN A 138 -8.26 -16.49 20.08
C GLN A 138 -8.07 -17.51 21.21
#